data_AF-A0A948WRV5-F1
#
_entry.id   AF-A0A948WRV5-F1
#
_cell.length_a   1.000
_cell.length_b   1.000
_cell.length_c   1.000
_cell.angle_alpha   90.00
_cell.angle_beta   90.00
_cell.angle_gamma   90.00
#
_symmetry.space_group_name_H-M   'P 1'
#
loop_
_entity.id
_entity.type
_entity.pdbx_description
1 polymer ?
#
loop_
_entity_poly.entity_id
_entity_poly.type
_entity_poly.pdbx_seq_one_letter_code
_entity_poly.pdbx_strand_id
1 'polypeptide(L)' 'MHPLLQPIDLRGLRCPNRVFMAPLTRQRAARPEGVVGELQAEHYA' A
#
# COMPACT_ATOMS: atom_id res chain seq x y z
N MET A 1 -3.88 -4.31 25.25
CA MET A 1 -4.06 -4.11 23.79
C MET A 1 -2.71 -3.82 23.16
N HIS A 2 -2.41 -4.34 21.96
CA HIS A 2 -1.10 -4.18 21.32
C HIS A 2 -0.96 -2.79 20.66
N PRO A 3 0.10 -1.99 20.94
CA PRO A 3 0.23 -0.63 20.42
C PRO A 3 0.22 -0.51 18.89
N LEU A 4 0.73 -1.52 18.16
CA LEU A 4 0.72 -1.51 16.69
C LEU A 4 -0.69 -1.62 16.08
N LEU A 5 -1.67 -2.16 16.83
CA LEU A 5 -3.03 -2.37 16.35
C LEU A 5 -3.99 -1.26 16.79
N GLN A 6 -3.44 -0.16 17.33
CA GLN A 6 -4.21 1.02 17.72
C GLN A 6 -4.32 2.00 16.54
N PRO A 7 -5.46 2.71 16.40
CA PRO A 7 -5.62 3.72 15.36
C PRO A 7 -4.59 4.86 15.43
N ILE A 8 -4.38 5.52 14.30
CA ILE A 8 -3.58 6.74 14.19
C ILE A 8 -4.22 7.67 13.16
N ASP A 9 -4.18 8.97 13.43
CA ASP A 9 -4.49 10.01 12.45
C ASP A 9 -3.19 10.47 11.78
N LEU A 10 -3.14 10.37 10.45
CA LEU A 10 -2.02 10.83 9.64
C LEU A 10 -2.46 12.04 8.82
N ARG A 11 -2.44 13.22 9.43
CA ARG A 11 -2.82 14.49 8.81
C ARG A 11 -4.24 14.44 8.19
N GLY A 12 -5.21 13.90 8.92
CA GLY A 12 -6.60 13.75 8.50
C GLY A 12 -6.94 12.42 7.83
N LEU A 13 -5.95 11.56 7.57
CA LEU A 13 -6.19 10.17 7.17
C LEU A 13 -6.31 9.29 8.40
N ARG A 14 -7.52 8.78 8.67
CA ARG A 14 -7.77 7.84 9.77
C ARG A 14 -7.29 6.44 9.39
N CYS A 15 -6.22 5.96 10.01
CA CYS A 15 -5.72 4.61 9.83
C CYS A 15 -6.14 3.71 11.02
N PRO A 16 -6.61 2.48 10.78
CA PRO A 16 -7.08 1.59 11.85
C PRO A 16 -5.94 0.98 12.68
N ASN A 17 -4.71 0.96 12.15
CA ASN A 17 -3.53 0.41 12.79
C ASN A 17 -2.25 1.14 12.34
N ARG A 18 -1.10 0.72 12.86
CA ARG A 18 0.24 1.26 12.57
C ARG A 18 1.10 0.30 11.74
N VAL A 19 0.47 -0.62 11.03
CA VAL A 19 1.12 -1.64 10.18
C VAL A 19 0.92 -1.22 8.73
N PHE A 20 1.96 -0.66 8.13
CA PHE A 20 1.92 -0.11 6.77
C PHE A 20 2.72 -0.99 5.81
N MET A 21 2.24 -1.09 4.57
CA MET A 21 3.02 -1.64 3.47
C MET A 21 4.07 -0.60 3.03
N ALA A 22 5.35 -0.97 3.10
CA ALA A 22 6.43 -0.14 2.60
C ALA A 22 6.37 0.00 1.06
N PRO A 23 6.93 1.06 0.46
CA PRO A 23 7.04 1.17 -0.99
C PRO A 23 8.03 0.13 -1.53
N LEU A 24 7.58 -0.71 -2.48
CA LEU A 24 8.35 -1.83 -3.02
C LEU A 24 8.28 -1.84 -4.55
N THR A 25 9.40 -1.59 -5.23
CA THR A 25 9.50 -1.73 -6.68
C THR A 25 9.41 -3.21 -7.08
N ARG A 26 8.37 -3.58 -7.85
CA ARG A 26 8.13 -4.98 -8.27
C ARG A 26 8.53 -5.31 -9.70
N GLN A 27 8.89 -4.31 -10.51
CA GLN A 27 9.27 -4.45 -11.93
C GLN A 27 8.23 -5.19 -12.81
N ARG A 28 6.93 -4.99 -12.54
CA ARG A 28 5.81 -5.62 -13.27
C ARG A 28 4.98 -4.66 -14.14
N ALA A 29 5.43 -3.42 -14.32
CA ALA A 29 4.76 -2.47 -15.22
C ALA A 29 4.77 -2.98 -16.66
N ALA A 30 3.70 -2.70 -17.40
CA ALA A 30 3.61 -3.04 -18.82
C ALA A 30 4.74 -2.35 -19.59
N ARG A 31 5.39 -3.08 -20.50
CA ARG A 31 6.43 -2.52 -21.40
C ARG A 31 5.80 -2.13 -22.74
N PRO A 32 6.35 -1.13 -23.45
CA PRO A 32 7.44 -0.23 -23.03
C PRO A 32 7.01 0.87 -22.05
N GLU A 33 5.71 1.06 -21.86
CA GLU A 33 5.20 2.38 -21.45
C GLU A 33 5.20 2.60 -19.93
N GLY A 34 5.54 1.57 -19.16
CA GLY A 34 5.59 1.64 -17.71
C GLY A 34 4.22 1.75 -17.04
N VAL A 35 3.14 1.38 -17.73
CA VAL A 35 1.77 1.54 -17.24
C VAL A 35 1.38 0.40 -16.28
N VAL A 36 0.57 0.74 -15.28
CA VAL A 36 0.01 -0.18 -14.29
C VAL A 36 -1.10 -1.02 -14.92
N GLY A 37 -1.18 -2.31 -14.60
CA GLY A 37 -2.22 -3.23 -15.09
C GLY A 37 -2.91 -4.04 -13.98
N GLU A 38 -3.70 -5.02 -14.40
CA GLU A 38 -4.54 -5.85 -13.51
C GLU A 38 -3.72 -6.56 -12.42
N LEU A 39 -2.53 -7.07 -12.77
CA LEU A 39 -1.65 -7.77 -11.82
C LEU A 39 -1.21 -6.90 -10.64
N GLN A 40 -1.00 -5.59 -10.85
CA GLN A 40 -0.67 -4.67 -9.76
C GLN A 40 -1.90 -4.35 -8.92
N ALA A 41 -3.08 -4.23 -9.55
CA ALA A 41 -4.32 -3.99 -8.83
C ALA A 41 -4.64 -5.16 -7.89
N GLU A 42 -4.54 -6.39 -8.38
CA GLU A 42 -4.72 -7.60 -7.56
C GLU A 42 -3.68 -7.68 -6.43
N HIS A 43 -2.44 -7.21 -6.64
CA HIS A 43 -1.43 -7.20 -5.59
C HIS A 43 -1.73 -6.25 -4.42
N TYR A 44 -2.48 -5.17 -4.64
CA TYR A 44 -2.78 -4.15 -3.63
C TYR A 44 -4.21 -4.22 -3.06
N ALA A 45 -5.08 -5.04 -3.64
CA ALA A 45 -6.45 -5.30 -3.15
C ALA A 45 -6.42 -6.08 -1.82
#